data_AF-A0A662LZ45-F1
#
_entry.id   AF-A0A662LZ45-F1
#
_cell.length_a   1.000
_cell.length_b   1.000
_cell.length_c   1.000
_cell.angle_alpha   90.00
_cell.angle_beta   90.00
_cell.angle_gamma   90.00
#
_symmetry.space_group_name_H-M   'P 1'
#
loop_
_entity.id
_entity.type
_entity.pdbx_description
1 polymer ?
#
loop_
_entity_poly.entity_id
_entity_poly.type
_entity_poly.pdbx_seq_one_letter_code
_entity_poly.pdbx_strand_id
1 'polypeptide(L)'
;MVRIEDIERKFRKFRSKFWEDVVDTNLSKKDADVEKLKTKMIESDYFETVKRFAEERGWKISSKDTMLTIQKDDKKTTVEIPLVEIDEDTIFIQPWSRVAEKLEALEKPLSGGVKKADKD
;
A
#
# COMPACT_ATOMS: atom_id res chain seq x y z
N MET A 1 8.87 -14.80 8.69
CA MET A 1 7.45 -14.46 8.88
C MET A 1 7.29 -13.00 9.24
N VAL A 2 7.05 -12.19 8.22
CA VAL A 2 6.71 -10.76 8.32
C VAL A 2 5.28 -10.63 8.86
N ARG A 3 5.13 -9.86 9.94
CA ARG A 3 3.83 -9.52 10.55
C ARG A 3 3.36 -8.15 10.08
N ILE A 4 2.06 -7.90 10.16
CA ILE A 4 1.46 -6.59 9.87
C ILE A 4 2.11 -5.50 10.74
N GLU A 5 2.45 -5.81 12.00
CA GLU A 5 3.14 -4.89 12.93
C GLU A 5 4.55 -4.50 12.48
N ASP A 6 5.29 -5.39 11.80
CA ASP A 6 6.61 -5.08 11.25
C ASP A 6 6.49 -4.10 10.09
N ILE A 7 5.48 -4.30 9.25
CA ILE A 7 5.15 -3.39 8.15
C ILE A 7 4.79 -2.00 8.71
N GLU A 8 4.02 -1.92 9.80
CA GLU A 8 3.69 -0.64 10.45
C GLU A 8 4.96 0.10 10.91
N ARG A 9 5.88 -0.60 11.57
CA ARG A 9 7.15 0.00 12.02
C ARG A 9 7.97 0.53 10.84
N LYS A 10 8.00 -0.21 9.73
CA LYS A 10 8.66 0.21 8.50
C LYS A 10 7.94 1.40 7.87
N PHE A 11 6.61 1.42 7.85
CA PHE A 11 5.80 2.55 7.40
C PHE A 11 6.11 3.82 8.18
N ARG A 12 6.15 3.77 9.52
CA ARG A 12 6.45 4.97 10.33
C ARG A 12 7.83 5.54 10.02
N LYS A 13 8.84 4.69 9.88
CA LYS A 13 10.19 5.10 9.47
C LYS A 13 10.22 5.65 8.05
N PHE A 14 9.53 4.98 7.13
CA PHE A 14 9.40 5.41 5.74
C PHE A 14 8.73 6.77 5.68
N ARG A 15 7.52 6.92 6.22
CA ARG A 15 6.80 8.19 6.29
C ARG A 15 7.66 9.30 6.86
N SER A 16 8.38 9.09 7.96
CA SER A 16 9.22 10.14 8.54
C SER A 16 10.33 10.62 7.60
N LYS A 17 10.92 9.73 6.79
CA LYS A 17 11.98 10.08 5.83
C LYS A 17 11.44 10.57 4.50
N PHE A 18 10.32 9.99 4.07
CA PHE A 18 9.75 10.16 2.75
C PHE A 18 8.79 11.34 2.68
N TRP A 19 8.28 11.79 3.84
CA TRP A 19 7.41 12.95 3.93
C TRP A 19 8.09 14.22 3.42
N GLU A 20 9.36 14.42 3.73
CA GLU A 20 10.12 15.59 3.24
C GLU A 20 10.23 15.58 1.72
N ASP A 21 10.59 14.44 1.10
CA ASP A 21 10.62 14.28 -0.36
C ASP A 21 9.24 14.54 -1.00
N VAL A 22 8.15 14.06 -0.38
CA VAL A 22 6.77 14.27 -0.87
C VAL A 22 6.39 15.73 -0.82
N VAL A 23 6.69 16.42 0.28
CA VAL A 23 6.41 17.86 0.41
C VAL A 23 7.22 18.66 -0.59
N ASP A 24 8.52 18.36 -0.76
CA ASP A 24 9.38 19.03 -1.74
C ASP A 24 8.87 18.84 -3.17
N THR A 25 8.47 17.61 -3.52
CA THR A 25 7.92 17.29 -4.84
C THR A 25 6.60 18.03 -5.09
N ASN A 26 5.72 18.10 -4.08
CA ASN A 26 4.46 18.85 -4.17
C ASN A 26 4.68 20.37 -4.30
N LEU A 27 5.73 20.90 -3.69
CA LEU A 27 6.09 22.32 -3.82
C LEU A 27 6.71 22.63 -5.19
N SER A 28 7.55 21.72 -5.70
CA SER A 28 8.25 21.88 -6.98
C SER A 28 7.38 21.58 -8.21
N LYS A 29 6.36 20.71 -8.10
CA LYS A 29 5.46 20.28 -9.19
C LYS A 29 6.18 19.90 -10.49
N LYS A 30 7.33 19.24 -10.38
CA LYS A 30 8.12 18.78 -11.54
C LYS A 30 7.92 17.28 -11.73
N ASP A 31 7.53 16.85 -12.92
CA ASP A 31 7.38 15.43 -13.27
C ASP A 31 8.63 14.59 -12.93
N ALA A 32 9.83 15.13 -13.12
CA ALA A 32 11.08 14.42 -12.82
C ALA A 32 11.24 14.11 -11.32
N ASP A 33 10.72 14.95 -10.43
CA ASP A 33 10.74 14.71 -8.99
C ASP A 33 9.67 13.68 -8.59
N VAL A 34 8.51 13.69 -9.27
CA VAL A 34 7.48 12.64 -9.14
C VAL A 34 8.05 11.27 -9.51
N GLU A 35 8.74 11.15 -10.64
CA GLU A 35 9.34 9.87 -11.07
C GLU A 35 10.40 9.38 -10.09
N LYS A 36 11.30 10.27 -9.62
CA LYS A 36 12.27 9.91 -8.58
C LYS A 36 11.59 9.42 -7.31
N LEU A 37 10.52 10.08 -6.90
CA LEU A 37 9.77 9.71 -5.72
C LEU A 37 9.13 8.33 -5.89
N LYS A 38 8.52 8.04 -7.05
CA LYS A 38 8.03 6.68 -7.37
C LYS A 38 9.13 5.63 -7.28
N THR A 39 10.30 5.87 -7.86
CA THR A 39 11.44 4.93 -7.80
C THR A 39 11.90 4.69 -6.37
N LYS A 40 12.14 5.77 -5.62
CA LYS A 40 12.62 5.74 -4.22
C LYS A 40 11.62 5.02 -3.30
N MET A 41 10.34 5.09 -3.64
CA MET A 41 9.28 4.36 -2.96
C MET A 41 9.31 2.86 -3.25
N ILE A 42 9.44 2.44 -4.52
CA ILE A 42 9.51 1.02 -4.92
C ILE A 42 10.74 0.36 -4.30
N GLU A 43 11.87 1.08 -4.23
CA GLU A 43 13.11 0.62 -3.60
C GLU A 43 13.09 0.72 -2.07
N SER A 44 12.00 1.23 -1.48
CA SER A 44 11.94 1.40 -0.04
C SER A 44 11.77 0.08 0.71
N ASP A 45 12.41 0.02 1.86
CA ASP A 45 12.24 -1.05 2.86
C ASP A 45 10.76 -1.35 3.16
N TYR A 46 9.90 -0.33 3.14
CA TYR A 46 8.47 -0.48 3.37
C TYR A 46 7.80 -1.28 2.25
N PHE A 47 8.06 -0.91 1.00
CA PHE A 47 7.53 -1.60 -0.18
C PHE A 47 8.00 -3.05 -0.23
N GLU A 48 9.29 -3.29 0.01
CA GLU A 48 9.87 -4.63 0.06
C GLU A 48 9.25 -5.47 1.18
N THR A 49 9.00 -4.88 2.36
CA THR A 49 8.39 -5.59 3.49
C THR A 49 6.95 -6.01 3.18
N VAL A 50 6.14 -5.15 2.54
CA VAL A 50 4.78 -5.49 2.11
C VAL A 50 4.80 -6.60 1.05
N LYS A 51 5.74 -6.54 0.11
CA LYS A 51 5.93 -7.59 -0.89
C LYS A 51 6.27 -8.94 -0.21
N ARG A 52 7.29 -8.95 0.64
CA ARG A 52 7.70 -10.15 1.40
C ARG A 52 6.57 -10.75 2.24
N PHE A 53 5.73 -9.91 2.84
CA PHE A 53 4.58 -10.35 3.61
C PHE A 53 3.62 -11.23 2.80
N ALA A 54 3.37 -10.86 1.55
CA ALA A 54 2.48 -11.61 0.69
C ALA A 54 3.21 -12.79 -0.01
N GLU A 55 4.51 -12.68 -0.31
CA GLU A 55 5.32 -13.79 -0.84
C GLU A 55 5.42 -14.93 0.18
N GLU A 56 5.67 -14.62 1.46
CA GLU A 56 5.71 -15.63 2.53
C GLU A 56 4.37 -16.35 2.74
N ARG A 57 3.26 -15.76 2.28
CA ARG A 57 1.93 -16.36 2.35
C ARG A 57 1.54 -17.10 1.07
N GLY A 58 2.43 -17.15 0.08
CA GLY A 58 2.16 -17.76 -1.22
C GLY A 58 1.14 -16.99 -2.06
N TRP A 59 1.01 -15.68 -1.86
CA TRP A 59 0.13 -14.83 -2.67
C TRP A 59 0.89 -14.25 -3.85
N LYS A 60 0.21 -14.11 -4.99
CA LYS A 60 0.76 -13.46 -6.18
C LYS A 60 0.80 -11.96 -5.98
N ILE A 61 1.95 -11.35 -6.17
CA ILE A 61 2.12 -9.90 -6.08
C ILE A 61 2.54 -9.34 -7.43
N SER A 62 1.98 -8.19 -7.78
CA SER A 62 2.47 -7.33 -8.85
C SER A 62 2.68 -5.93 -8.29
N SER A 63 3.80 -5.32 -8.64
CA SER A 63 4.11 -3.93 -8.32
C SER A 63 3.92 -3.09 -9.57
N LYS A 64 3.14 -2.01 -9.49
CA LYS A 64 2.99 -1.03 -10.56
C LYS A 64 3.10 0.36 -9.97
N ASP A 65 4.14 1.10 -10.36
CA ASP A 65 4.46 2.42 -9.82
C ASP A 65 4.46 2.41 -8.26
N THR A 66 3.46 3.04 -7.64
CA THR A 66 3.32 3.20 -6.18
C THR A 66 2.33 2.22 -5.55
N MET A 67 1.83 1.27 -6.34
CA MET A 67 0.76 0.35 -5.95
C MET A 67 1.25 -1.09 -5.93
N LEU A 68 0.86 -1.82 -4.89
CA LEU A 68 1.02 -3.26 -4.78
C LEU A 68 -0.32 -3.95 -5.02
N THR A 69 -0.39 -4.75 -6.06
CA THR A 69 -1.52 -5.61 -6.38
C THR A 69 -1.23 -6.99 -5.81
N ILE A 70 -2.04 -7.43 -4.86
CA ILE A 70 -1.88 -8.73 -4.20
C ILE A 70 -3.09 -9.59 -4.55
N GLN A 71 -2.83 -10.78 -5.09
CA GLN A 71 -3.82 -11.75 -5.51
C GLN A 71 -3.62 -13.04 -4.71
N LYS A 72 -4.66 -13.43 -3.97
CA LYS A 72 -4.67 -14.66 -3.17
C LYS A 72 -4.93 -15.85 -4.08
N ASP A 73 -4.05 -16.85 -4.06
CA ASP A 73 -3.94 -17.94 -5.06
C ASP A 73 -5.24 -18.71 -5.35
N ASP A 74 -6.21 -18.68 -4.42
CA ASP A 74 -7.44 -19.48 -4.48
C ASP A 74 -8.73 -18.66 -4.75
N LYS A 75 -8.66 -17.32 -4.71
CA LYS A 75 -9.83 -16.46 -4.98
C LYS A 75 -9.48 -15.45 -6.04
N LYS A 76 -10.43 -15.12 -6.93
CA LYS A 76 -10.40 -13.90 -7.78
C LYS A 76 -10.38 -12.59 -6.96
N THR A 77 -9.91 -12.62 -5.71
CA THR A 77 -9.79 -11.48 -4.82
C THR A 77 -8.40 -10.90 -5.03
N THR A 78 -8.36 -9.93 -5.94
CA THR A 78 -7.24 -9.05 -6.16
C THR A 78 -7.44 -7.81 -5.30
N VAL A 79 -6.47 -7.48 -4.46
CA VAL A 79 -6.48 -6.28 -3.63
C VAL A 79 -5.36 -5.37 -4.08
N GLU A 80 -5.75 -4.18 -4.49
CA GLU A 80 -4.85 -3.11 -4.87
C GLU A 80 -4.56 -2.24 -3.64
N ILE A 81 -3.30 -2.19 -3.25
CA ILE A 81 -2.81 -1.44 -2.11
C ILE A 81 -1.99 -0.27 -2.66
N PRO A 82 -2.63 0.90 -2.90
CA PRO A 82 -1.88 2.12 -3.15
C PRO A 82 -1.16 2.47 -1.86
N LEU A 83 0.16 2.59 -1.92
CA LEU A 83 0.96 3.03 -0.79
C LEU A 83 1.18 4.56 -0.85
N VAL A 84 1.10 5.14 -2.05
CA VAL A 84 1.10 6.58 -2.33
C VAL A 84 0.06 6.85 -3.41
N GLU A 85 -0.83 7.82 -3.17
CA GLU A 85 -1.76 8.35 -4.16
C GLU A 85 -1.15 9.62 -4.78
N ILE A 86 -1.37 9.79 -6.09
CA ILE A 86 -0.96 10.97 -6.85
C ILE A 86 -2.24 11.50 -7.50
N ASP A 87 -2.69 12.68 -7.07
CA ASP A 87 -3.96 13.29 -7.47
C ASP A 87 -3.69 14.68 -8.06
N GLU A 88 -4.00 14.85 -9.35
CA GLU A 88 -3.75 16.01 -10.24
C GLU A 88 -2.33 16.61 -10.21
N ASP A 89 -1.91 17.11 -9.06
CA ASP A 89 -0.66 17.85 -8.80
C ASP A 89 -0.08 17.56 -7.41
N THR A 90 -0.71 16.64 -6.67
CA THR A 90 -0.44 16.45 -5.25
C THR A 90 -0.26 14.97 -4.91
N ILE A 91 0.85 14.68 -4.26
CA ILE A 91 1.26 13.36 -3.83
C ILE A 91 0.96 13.23 -2.33
N PHE A 92 0.29 12.14 -1.96
CA PHE A 92 -0.01 11.84 -0.58
C PHE A 92 0.34 10.40 -0.25
N ILE A 93 1.08 10.22 0.84
CA ILE A 93 1.37 8.89 1.38
C ILE A 93 0.07 8.34 2.00
N GLN A 94 -0.35 7.15 1.57
CA GLN A 94 -1.55 6.53 2.14
C GLN A 94 -1.37 6.26 3.63
N PRO A 95 -2.38 6.57 4.46
CA PRO A 95 -2.29 6.30 5.88
C PRO A 95 -2.24 4.79 6.13
N TRP A 96 -1.42 4.39 7.11
CA TRP A 96 -1.26 2.99 7.49
C TRP A 96 -2.60 2.29 7.74
N SER A 97 -3.56 2.96 8.37
CA SER A 97 -4.89 2.39 8.64
C SER A 97 -5.54 1.81 7.39
N ARG A 98 -5.51 2.54 6.25
CA ARG A 98 -6.08 2.03 4.98
C ARG A 98 -5.29 0.85 4.43
N VAL A 99 -3.97 0.89 4.53
CA VAL A 99 -3.11 -0.20 4.06
C VAL A 99 -3.33 -1.45 4.91
N ALA A 100 -3.36 -1.29 6.23
CA ALA A 100 -3.63 -2.35 7.19
C ALA A 100 -5.01 -2.97 6.96
N GLU A 101 -6.07 -2.17 6.77
CA GLU A 101 -7.41 -2.68 6.45
C GLU A 101 -7.41 -3.57 5.20
N LYS A 102 -6.68 -3.17 4.14
CA LYS A 102 -6.55 -3.98 2.92
C LYS A 102 -5.75 -5.27 3.13
N LEU A 103 -4.67 -5.21 3.90
CA LEU A 103 -3.85 -6.38 4.26
C LEU A 103 -4.63 -7.35 5.16
N GLU A 104 -5.37 -6.83 6.14
CA GLU A 104 -6.25 -7.61 6.99
C GLU A 104 -7.42 -8.22 6.22
N ALA A 105 -7.96 -7.52 5.22
CA ALA A 105 -9.00 -8.06 4.34
C ALA A 105 -8.47 -9.23 3.49
N LEU A 106 -7.17 -9.27 3.18
CA LEU A 106 -6.52 -10.40 2.52
C LEU A 106 -6.28 -11.59 3.49
N GLU A 107 -5.91 -11.30 4.75
CA GLU A 107 -5.70 -12.31 5.79
C GLU A 107 -7.01 -12.93 6.26
N LYS A 108 -8.06 -12.13 6.47
CA LYS A 108 -9.38 -12.64 6.84
C LYS A 108 -9.94 -13.46 5.66
N PRO A 109 -10.41 -14.70 5.88
CA PRO A 109 -11.30 -15.29 4.90
C PRO A 109 -12.47 -14.33 4.75
N LEU A 110 -12.89 -14.04 3.51
CA LEU A 110 -14.19 -13.44 3.19
C LEU A 110 -15.30 -14.26 3.91
N SER A 111 -15.48 -14.00 5.20
CA SER A 111 -16.64 -14.36 5.98
C SER A 111 -17.55 -13.18 5.77
N GLY A 112 -18.55 -13.39 4.89
CA GLY A 112 -19.45 -12.33 4.49
C GLY A 112 -20.12 -11.66 5.70
N GLY A 113 -20.47 -10.39 5.51
CA GLY A 113 -21.51 -9.76 6.32
C GLY A 113 -21.26 -8.30 6.62
N VAL A 114 -21.86 -7.42 5.81
CA VAL A 114 -22.90 -6.55 6.39
C VAL A 114 -24.15 -6.72 5.54
N LYS A 115 -25.12 -7.44 6.09
CA LYS A 115 -26.53 -7.29 5.73
C LYS A 115 -26.93 -5.84 6.05
N LYS A 116 -27.58 -5.17 5.10
CA LYS A 116 -28.75 -4.36 5.46
C LYS A 116 -29.96 -5.07 4.88
N ALA A 117 -30.67 -5.76 5.77
CA ALA A 117 -32.10 -5.91 5.61
C ALA A 117 -32.67 -4.50 5.81
N ASP A 118 -33.42 -4.01 4.83
CA ASP A 118 -34.44 -3.00 5.08
C ASP A 118 -35.76 -3.64 4.68
N LYS A 119 -36.65 -3.69 5.66
CA LYS A 119 -37.96 -4.30 5.64
C LYS A 119 -38.90 -3.15 5.96
N ASP A 120 -39.65 -2.69 4.98
CA ASP A 120 -41.07 -2.34 5.10
C ASP A 120 -41.73 -2.46 3.72
#